data_AF-A0AAW5ZIR9-F1
#
_entry.id   AF-A0AAW5ZIR9-F1
#
_cell.length_a   1.000
_cell.length_b   1.000
_cell.length_c   1.000
_cell.angle_alpha   90.00
_cell.angle_beta   90.00
_cell.angle_gamma   90.00
#
_symmetry.space_group_name_H-M   'P 1'
#
loop_
_entity.id
_entity.type
_entity.pdbx_description
1 polymer ?
#
loop_
_entity_poly.entity_id
_entity_poly.type
_entity_poly.pdbx_seq_one_letter_code
_entity_poly.pdbx_strand_id
1 'polypeptide(L)'
;MSKRLLLDPARVREEIAAAAARMIAEDGADYATAKRKAARQVLGTESRAAGEWLPDNVQIETEVREYQALFQADSQPRVLALLRRIAVVLMEGLAPHNPYLAGAVFNGTASEHSDIHLQVFCDSPKDVAIFLLNAGVDFDTTESAHFAGRDEVETLSFLWRGQWPAGQEARALARELRAETGTPVGVHIALYDLNDVRGARRPDASGKSQRGDLAAVRALLPEG
;
A
#
# COMPACT_ATOMS: atom_id res chain seq x y z
N MET A 1 23.13 28.46 33.09
CA MET A 1 22.86 28.75 31.67
C MET A 1 22.13 27.55 31.06
N SER A 2 20.82 27.67 30.88
CA SER A 2 19.96 26.54 30.50
C SER A 2 19.92 26.41 28.99
N LYS A 3 20.70 25.49 28.41
CA LYS A 3 20.63 25.10 26.99
C LYS A 3 19.46 24.12 26.80
N ARG A 4 18.22 24.58 27.05
CA ARG A 4 17.06 23.96 26.40
C ARG A 4 17.14 24.47 24.95
N LEU A 5 17.76 23.71 24.06
CA LEU A 5 17.45 23.87 22.64
C LEU A 5 15.94 23.72 22.55
N LEU A 6 15.25 24.82 22.24
CA LEU A 6 13.85 24.77 21.87
C LEU A 6 13.82 23.88 20.62
N LEU A 7 13.43 22.63 20.77
CA LEU A 7 13.23 21.72 19.66
C LEU A 7 12.26 22.41 18.70
N ASP A 8 12.68 22.66 17.47
CA ASP A 8 11.81 23.18 16.43
C ASP A 8 10.86 22.06 16.00
N PRO A 9 9.53 22.21 16.17
CA PRO A 9 8.57 21.19 15.78
C PRO A 9 8.70 20.77 14.32
N ALA A 10 9.10 21.69 13.41
CA ALA A 10 9.29 21.36 12.00
C ALA A 10 10.44 20.37 11.79
N ARG A 11 11.62 20.69 12.33
CA ARG A 11 12.80 19.83 12.26
C ARG A 11 12.56 18.46 12.91
N VAL A 12 11.82 18.41 14.02
CA VAL A 12 11.48 17.15 14.67
C VAL A 12 10.53 16.30 13.81
N ARG A 13 9.56 16.93 13.12
CA ARG A 13 8.70 16.21 12.17
C ARG A 13 9.51 15.61 11.03
N GLU A 14 10.47 16.35 10.47
CA GLU A 14 11.37 15.87 9.41
C GLU A 14 12.20 14.67 9.91
N GLU A 15 12.77 14.76 11.10
CA GLU A 15 13.57 13.66 11.68
C GLU A 15 12.72 12.39 11.92
N ILE A 16 11.48 12.55 12.39
CA ILE A 16 10.53 11.43 12.54
C ILE A 16 10.14 10.86 11.18
N ALA A 17 9.92 11.71 10.17
CA ALA A 17 9.53 11.28 8.84
C ALA A 17 10.66 10.49 8.16
N ALA A 18 11.90 10.96 8.23
CA ALA A 18 13.08 10.25 7.73
C ALA A 18 13.31 8.91 8.45
N ALA A 19 13.15 8.88 9.78
CA ALA A 19 13.27 7.64 10.55
C ALA A 19 12.16 6.63 10.22
N ALA A 20 10.91 7.10 10.01
CA ALA A 20 9.80 6.26 9.57
C ALA A 20 10.03 5.75 8.14
N ALA A 21 10.53 6.61 7.24
CA ALA A 21 10.79 6.28 5.85
C ALA A 21 11.79 5.12 5.73
N ARG A 22 12.86 5.14 6.51
CA ARG A 22 13.82 4.03 6.56
C ARG A 22 13.16 2.72 7.00
N MET A 23 12.34 2.73 8.06
CA MET A 23 11.64 1.51 8.52
C MET A 23 10.66 0.97 7.46
N ILE A 24 10.02 1.85 6.70
CA ILE A 24 9.12 1.44 5.61
C ILE A 24 9.94 0.85 4.45
N ALA A 25 11.00 1.54 4.04
CA ALA A 25 11.78 1.17 2.85
C ALA A 25 12.66 -0.07 3.07
N GLU A 26 13.19 -0.28 4.29
CA GLU A 26 14.11 -1.38 4.60
C GLU A 26 13.44 -2.54 5.31
N ASP A 27 12.50 -2.28 6.23
CA ASP A 27 11.89 -3.33 7.06
C ASP A 27 10.46 -3.68 6.63
N GLY A 28 9.90 -2.98 5.63
CA GLY A 28 8.52 -3.17 5.19
C GLY A 28 7.48 -2.80 6.25
N ALA A 29 7.83 -1.94 7.21
CA ALA A 29 6.90 -1.55 8.27
C ALA A 29 5.68 -0.80 7.70
N ASP A 30 4.48 -1.07 8.23
CA ASP A 30 3.31 -0.27 7.89
C ASP A 30 3.48 1.19 8.37
N TYR A 31 2.85 2.14 7.67
CA TYR A 31 3.00 3.57 7.93
C TYR A 31 2.66 3.96 9.38
N ALA A 32 1.61 3.37 9.97
CA ALA A 32 1.19 3.72 11.31
C ALA A 32 2.19 3.23 12.36
N THR A 33 2.70 2.00 12.19
CA THR A 33 3.73 1.42 13.05
C THR A 33 5.07 2.13 12.88
N ALA A 34 5.50 2.42 11.66
CA ALA A 34 6.72 3.17 11.37
C ALA A 34 6.66 4.56 12.00
N LYS A 35 5.59 5.31 11.78
CA LYS A 35 5.36 6.63 12.40
C LYS A 35 5.40 6.57 13.92
N ARG A 36 4.71 5.59 14.53
CA ARG A 36 4.67 5.43 15.99
C ARG A 36 6.05 5.08 16.56
N LYS A 37 6.79 4.16 15.93
CA LYS A 37 8.13 3.75 16.35
C LYS A 37 9.14 4.89 16.18
N ALA A 38 9.12 5.58 15.04
CA ALA A 38 9.98 6.73 14.77
C ALA A 38 9.72 7.87 15.76
N ALA A 39 8.45 8.21 16.02
CA ALA A 39 8.10 9.21 17.02
C ALA A 39 8.63 8.86 18.42
N ARG A 40 8.52 7.58 18.82
CA ARG A 40 9.06 7.10 20.09
C ARG A 40 10.60 7.19 20.15
N GLN A 41 11.29 6.94 19.05
CA GLN A 41 12.76 7.04 18.97
C GLN A 41 13.23 8.49 19.10
N VAL A 42 12.55 9.44 18.45
CA VAL A 42 12.97 10.85 18.41
C VAL A 42 12.50 11.63 19.65
N LEU A 43 11.26 11.43 20.11
CA LEU A 43 10.65 12.20 21.21
C LEU A 43 10.79 11.54 22.59
N GLY A 44 11.23 10.27 22.63
CA GLY A 44 11.28 9.46 23.84
C GLY A 44 9.93 8.86 24.25
N THR A 45 9.97 7.91 25.20
CA THR A 45 8.81 7.11 25.64
C THR A 45 7.78 7.84 26.50
N GLU A 46 8.18 8.91 27.19
CA GLU A 46 7.30 9.61 28.15
C GLU A 46 6.54 10.78 27.52
N SER A 47 6.94 11.20 26.32
CA SER A 47 6.28 12.27 25.58
C SER A 47 5.10 11.70 24.80
N ARG A 48 3.87 11.99 25.21
CA ARG A 48 2.73 11.92 24.29
C ARG A 48 2.97 12.98 23.21
N ALA A 49 3.47 12.55 22.05
CA ALA A 49 3.70 13.43 20.92
C ALA A 49 2.39 14.15 20.56
N ALA A 50 2.33 15.46 20.82
CA ALA A 50 1.21 16.26 20.36
C ALA A 50 1.20 16.30 18.82
N GLY A 51 0.03 16.49 18.21
CA GLY A 51 -0.12 16.44 16.74
C GLY A 51 0.85 17.35 15.97
N GLU A 52 1.27 18.47 16.58
CA GLU A 52 2.26 19.39 16.02
C GLU A 52 3.65 18.76 15.78
N TRP A 53 4.01 17.71 16.53
CA TRP A 53 5.33 17.08 16.44
C TRP A 53 5.35 15.87 15.51
N LEU A 54 4.19 15.45 15.01
CA LEU A 54 4.08 14.25 14.18
C LEU A 54 3.98 14.64 12.71
N PRO A 55 4.73 13.99 11.81
CA PRO A 55 4.57 14.21 10.38
C PRO A 55 3.21 13.67 9.92
N ASP A 56 2.64 14.27 8.89
CA ASP A 56 1.51 13.68 8.18
C ASP A 56 1.96 12.54 7.25
N ASN A 57 1.00 11.84 6.64
CA ASN A 57 1.33 10.72 5.75
C ASN A 57 2.03 11.19 4.47
N VAL A 58 1.72 12.38 3.97
CA VAL A 58 2.32 12.92 2.74
C VAL A 58 3.80 13.22 2.95
N GLN A 59 4.16 13.75 4.12
CA GLN A 59 5.55 13.96 4.51
C GLN A 59 6.30 12.63 4.59
N ILE A 60 5.72 11.60 5.22
CA ILE A 60 6.34 10.28 5.27
C ILE A 60 6.50 9.68 3.86
N GLU A 61 5.48 9.75 3.02
CA GLU A 61 5.56 9.26 1.62
C GLU A 61 6.65 9.97 0.82
N THR A 62 6.82 11.27 1.03
CA THR A 62 7.87 12.07 0.36
C THR A 62 9.25 11.59 0.79
N GLU A 63 9.49 11.45 2.09
CA GLU A 63 10.75 10.94 2.63
C GLU A 63 11.03 9.49 2.18
N VAL A 64 10.02 8.63 2.08
CA VAL A 64 10.18 7.26 1.55
C VAL A 64 10.68 7.30 0.11
N ARG A 65 10.11 8.16 -0.74
CA ARG A 65 10.55 8.29 -2.14
C ARG A 65 11.97 8.84 -2.24
N GLU A 66 12.31 9.83 -1.43
CA GLU A 66 13.67 10.39 -1.40
C GLU A 66 14.69 9.34 -0.94
N TYR A 67 14.36 8.57 0.10
CA TYR A 67 15.18 7.47 0.58
C TYR A 67 15.38 6.41 -0.52
N GLN A 68 14.31 5.98 -1.17
CA GLN A 68 14.37 4.99 -2.26
C GLN A 68 15.17 5.51 -3.45
N ALA A 69 15.01 6.78 -3.83
CA ALA A 69 15.80 7.38 -4.91
C ALA A 69 17.29 7.45 -4.58
N LEU A 70 17.66 7.59 -3.30
CA LEU A 70 19.05 7.67 -2.87
C LEU A 70 19.70 6.30 -2.68
N PHE A 71 18.97 5.33 -2.13
CA PHE A 71 19.54 4.04 -1.68
C PHE A 71 19.03 2.81 -2.43
N GLN A 72 17.93 2.92 -3.18
CA GLN A 72 17.26 1.80 -3.85
C GLN A 72 16.90 2.11 -5.32
N ALA A 73 17.61 3.05 -5.95
CA ALA A 73 17.31 3.54 -7.30
C ALA A 73 17.33 2.43 -8.37
N ASP A 74 18.18 1.43 -8.19
CA ASP A 74 18.37 0.36 -9.17
C ASP A 74 17.38 -0.82 -9.00
N SER A 75 16.78 -0.98 -7.82
CA SER A 75 15.91 -2.13 -7.49
C SER A 75 14.43 -1.73 -7.38
N GLN A 76 14.13 -0.67 -6.62
CA GLN A 76 12.74 -0.33 -6.28
C GLN A 76 11.86 -0.02 -7.49
N PRO A 77 12.31 0.77 -8.50
CA PRO A 77 11.47 1.05 -9.67
C PRO A 77 11.07 -0.21 -10.45
N ARG A 78 11.97 -1.20 -10.51
CA ARG A 78 11.72 -2.47 -11.19
C ARG A 78 10.70 -3.32 -10.43
N VAL A 79 10.84 -3.43 -9.11
CA VAL A 79 9.87 -4.13 -8.27
C VAL A 79 8.50 -3.46 -8.34
N LEU A 80 8.44 -2.12 -8.25
CA LEU A 80 7.20 -1.36 -8.38
C LEU A 80 6.50 -1.61 -9.71
N ALA A 81 7.23 -1.57 -10.83
CA ALA A 81 6.67 -1.84 -12.15
C ALA A 81 6.10 -3.28 -12.23
N LEU A 82 6.80 -4.25 -11.64
CA LEU A 82 6.35 -5.63 -11.61
C LEU A 82 5.09 -5.83 -10.77
N LEU A 83 5.04 -5.24 -9.58
CA LEU A 83 3.85 -5.26 -8.72
C LEU A 83 2.65 -4.58 -9.39
N ARG A 84 2.85 -3.48 -10.12
CA ARG A 84 1.79 -2.83 -10.91
C ARG A 84 1.28 -3.71 -12.05
N ARG A 85 2.15 -4.43 -12.76
CA ARG A 85 1.73 -5.40 -13.79
C ARG A 85 0.90 -6.53 -13.17
N ILE A 86 1.30 -7.05 -12.01
CA ILE A 86 0.53 -8.06 -11.27
C ILE A 86 -0.83 -7.49 -10.84
N ALA A 87 -0.86 -6.27 -10.30
CA ALA A 87 -2.09 -5.60 -9.92
C ALA A 87 -3.05 -5.46 -11.11
N VAL A 88 -2.56 -5.08 -12.30
CA VAL A 88 -3.37 -5.01 -13.53
C VAL A 88 -4.02 -6.35 -13.84
N VAL A 89 -3.26 -7.45 -13.82
CA VAL A 89 -3.78 -8.81 -14.09
C VAL A 89 -4.85 -9.21 -13.06
N LEU A 90 -4.63 -8.92 -11.77
CA LEU A 90 -5.62 -9.17 -10.72
C LEU A 90 -6.89 -8.33 -10.91
N MET A 91 -6.74 -7.05 -11.23
CA MET A 91 -7.85 -6.12 -11.47
C MET A 91 -8.65 -6.50 -12.71
N GLU A 92 -8.03 -7.04 -13.76
CA GLU A 92 -8.73 -7.61 -14.92
C GLU A 92 -9.55 -8.84 -14.52
N GLY A 93 -8.99 -9.72 -13.69
CA GLY A 93 -9.71 -10.86 -13.13
C GLY A 93 -10.90 -10.46 -12.26
N LEU A 94 -10.77 -9.36 -11.52
CA LEU A 94 -11.82 -8.78 -10.67
C LEU A 94 -12.73 -7.79 -11.40
N ALA A 95 -12.59 -7.59 -12.71
CA ALA A 95 -13.31 -6.54 -13.45
C ALA A 95 -14.83 -6.48 -13.19
N PRO A 96 -15.56 -7.61 -13.02
CA PRO A 96 -16.99 -7.58 -12.68
C PRO A 96 -17.33 -6.92 -11.34
N HIS A 97 -16.34 -6.74 -10.45
CA HIS A 97 -16.53 -6.28 -9.06
C HIS A 97 -15.91 -4.89 -8.79
N ASN A 98 -15.65 -4.08 -9.81
CA ASN A 98 -15.14 -2.71 -9.68
C ASN A 98 -13.88 -2.58 -8.79
N PRO A 99 -12.75 -3.19 -9.18
CA PRO A 99 -11.53 -3.17 -8.37
C PRO A 99 -10.78 -1.84 -8.51
N TYR A 100 -10.18 -1.41 -7.40
CA TYR A 100 -9.28 -0.26 -7.32
C TYR A 100 -7.99 -0.67 -6.61
N LEU A 101 -6.84 -0.25 -7.13
CA LEU A 101 -5.55 -0.45 -6.46
C LEU A 101 -5.32 0.68 -5.46
N ALA A 102 -4.86 0.33 -4.25
CA ALA A 102 -4.51 1.27 -3.19
C ALA A 102 -3.13 0.94 -2.58
N GLY A 103 -2.70 1.76 -1.62
CA GLY A 103 -1.47 1.53 -0.86
C GLY A 103 -0.19 1.77 -1.66
N ALA A 104 0.90 1.11 -1.22
CA ALA A 104 2.27 1.37 -1.68
C ALA A 104 2.44 1.19 -3.20
N VAL A 105 1.74 0.21 -3.79
CA VAL A 105 1.85 -0.11 -5.22
C VAL A 105 1.21 1.01 -6.07
N PHE A 106 0.11 1.58 -5.59
CA PHE A 106 -0.53 2.72 -6.26
C PHE A 106 0.28 4.00 -6.06
N ASN A 107 0.59 4.36 -4.81
CA ASN A 107 1.25 5.62 -4.48
C ASN A 107 2.73 5.66 -4.90
N GLY A 108 3.31 4.54 -5.32
CA GLY A 108 4.64 4.46 -5.93
C GLY A 108 5.78 4.25 -4.95
N THR A 109 5.49 3.92 -3.68
CA THR A 109 6.52 3.62 -2.67
C THR A 109 6.76 2.13 -2.47
N ALA A 110 6.12 1.24 -3.25
CA ALA A 110 6.24 -0.20 -3.05
C ALA A 110 7.68 -0.70 -3.23
N SER A 111 8.08 -1.62 -2.36
CA SER A 111 9.35 -2.35 -2.39
C SER A 111 9.09 -3.86 -2.39
N GLU A 112 10.13 -4.68 -2.26
CA GLU A 112 10.01 -6.14 -2.15
C GLU A 112 9.23 -6.62 -0.91
N HIS A 113 9.05 -5.76 0.09
CA HIS A 113 8.25 -6.04 1.28
C HIS A 113 6.80 -5.58 1.16
N SER A 114 6.39 -5.07 0.00
CA SER A 114 5.04 -4.55 -0.20
C SER A 114 4.10 -5.59 -0.76
N ASP A 115 2.95 -5.72 -0.11
CA ASP A 115 1.81 -6.48 -0.61
C ASP A 115 0.92 -5.64 -1.53
N ILE A 116 0.08 -6.32 -2.31
CA ILE A 116 -0.89 -5.68 -3.20
C ILE A 116 -2.21 -5.53 -2.46
N HIS A 117 -2.65 -4.27 -2.28
CA HIS A 117 -3.93 -3.94 -1.66
C HIS A 117 -4.94 -3.52 -2.71
N LEU A 118 -5.98 -4.33 -2.88
CA LEU A 118 -7.12 -4.04 -3.73
C LEU A 118 -8.33 -3.68 -2.88
N GLN A 119 -9.13 -2.76 -3.39
CA GLN A 119 -10.44 -2.41 -2.84
C GLN A 119 -11.48 -2.73 -3.89
N VAL A 120 -12.44 -3.56 -3.53
CA VAL A 120 -13.50 -4.03 -4.41
C VAL A 120 -14.82 -3.44 -3.94
N PHE A 121 -15.50 -2.72 -4.83
CA PHE A 121 -16.78 -2.08 -4.54
C PHE A 121 -17.90 -2.92 -5.15
N CYS A 122 -18.58 -3.66 -4.28
CA CYS A 122 -19.51 -4.72 -4.67
C CYS A 122 -20.85 -4.59 -3.94
N ASP A 123 -21.89 -5.18 -4.53
CA ASP A 123 -23.21 -5.26 -3.90
C ASP A 123 -23.27 -6.32 -2.79
N SER A 124 -22.42 -7.35 -2.88
CA SER A 124 -22.36 -8.48 -1.97
C SER A 124 -20.91 -8.96 -1.80
N PRO A 125 -20.30 -8.80 -0.60
CA PRO A 125 -18.99 -9.37 -0.28
C PRO A 125 -18.93 -10.89 -0.51
N LYS A 126 -20.03 -11.58 -0.22
CA LYS A 126 -20.15 -13.04 -0.41
C LYS A 126 -20.00 -13.44 -1.87
N ASP A 127 -20.48 -12.62 -2.81
CA ASP A 127 -20.41 -12.94 -4.23
C ASP A 127 -18.96 -12.90 -4.71
N VAL A 128 -18.16 -11.96 -4.20
CA VAL A 128 -16.71 -11.88 -4.48
C VAL A 128 -15.97 -13.07 -3.88
N ALA A 129 -16.31 -13.46 -2.64
CA ALA A 129 -15.72 -14.63 -2.00
C ALA A 129 -16.03 -15.92 -2.79
N ILE A 130 -17.29 -16.13 -3.17
CA ILE A 130 -17.72 -17.28 -3.99
C ILE A 130 -17.02 -17.25 -5.36
N PHE A 131 -16.89 -16.08 -5.98
CA PHE A 131 -16.18 -15.92 -7.24
C PHE A 131 -14.73 -16.41 -7.17
N LEU A 132 -14.00 -16.03 -6.12
CA LEU A 132 -12.63 -16.47 -5.89
C LEU A 132 -12.54 -17.98 -5.58
N LEU A 133 -13.47 -18.51 -4.76
CA LEU A 133 -13.54 -19.94 -4.46
C LEU A 133 -13.79 -20.78 -5.73
N ASN A 134 -14.73 -20.35 -6.58
CA ASN A 134 -15.01 -21.01 -7.86
C ASN A 134 -13.81 -20.95 -8.82
N ALA A 135 -12.98 -19.92 -8.69
CA ALA A 135 -11.72 -19.79 -9.39
C ALA A 135 -10.57 -20.61 -8.76
N GLY A 136 -10.82 -21.33 -7.67
CA GLY A 136 -9.84 -22.17 -6.98
C GLY A 136 -8.81 -21.39 -6.17
N VAL A 137 -9.13 -20.14 -5.77
CA VAL A 137 -8.28 -19.33 -4.90
C VAL A 137 -8.60 -19.65 -3.44
N ASP A 138 -7.60 -20.17 -2.73
CA ASP A 138 -7.64 -20.35 -1.28
C ASP A 138 -7.21 -19.05 -0.59
N PHE A 139 -8.00 -18.57 0.37
CA PHE A 139 -7.79 -17.29 1.06
C PHE A 139 -8.24 -17.33 2.52
N ASP A 140 -7.59 -16.51 3.34
CA ASP A 140 -8.00 -16.22 4.70
C ASP A 140 -8.92 -15.00 4.73
N THR A 141 -9.89 -15.00 5.64
CA THR A 141 -10.80 -13.86 5.85
C THR A 141 -10.38 -13.12 7.11
N THR A 142 -10.22 -11.81 6.99
CA THR A 142 -9.80 -10.89 8.07
C THR A 142 -10.63 -9.62 8.01
N GLU A 143 -10.44 -8.71 8.97
CA GLU A 143 -11.04 -7.37 8.95
C GLU A 143 -9.93 -6.32 8.82
N SER A 144 -10.20 -5.25 8.10
CA SER A 144 -9.30 -4.10 7.98
C SER A 144 -10.04 -2.77 8.10
N ALA A 145 -9.32 -1.71 8.46
CA ALA A 145 -9.92 -0.40 8.65
C ALA A 145 -10.49 0.13 7.33
N HIS A 146 -11.75 0.58 7.36
CA HIS A 146 -12.38 1.23 6.23
C HIS A 146 -11.67 2.54 5.88
N PHE A 147 -11.44 2.78 4.59
CA PHE A 147 -10.64 3.93 4.13
C PHE A 147 -11.16 5.31 4.57
N ALA A 148 -12.47 5.43 4.79
CA ALA A 148 -13.13 6.65 5.28
C ALA A 148 -13.27 6.72 6.81
N GLY A 149 -12.62 5.82 7.56
CA GLY A 149 -12.68 5.79 9.03
C GLY A 149 -14.05 5.38 9.59
N ARG A 150 -14.76 4.48 8.90
CA ARG A 150 -16.01 3.87 9.36
C ARG A 150 -15.72 2.53 10.05
N ASP A 151 -16.73 1.66 10.15
CA ASP A 151 -16.59 0.28 10.61
C ASP A 151 -15.57 -0.50 9.78
N GLU A 152 -15.05 -1.60 10.31
CA GLU A 152 -14.10 -2.44 9.59
C GLU A 152 -14.74 -3.12 8.38
N VAL A 153 -13.91 -3.46 7.39
CA VAL A 153 -14.32 -4.15 6.17
C VAL A 153 -13.69 -5.53 6.08
N GLU A 154 -14.48 -6.49 5.60
CA GLU A 154 -14.01 -7.84 5.31
C GLU A 154 -12.88 -7.79 4.26
N THR A 155 -11.81 -8.52 4.52
CA THR A 155 -10.60 -8.53 3.69
C THR A 155 -10.14 -9.94 3.43
N LEU A 156 -10.17 -10.33 2.15
CA LEU A 156 -9.74 -11.64 1.67
C LEU A 156 -8.23 -11.59 1.35
N SER A 157 -7.45 -12.42 2.04
CA SER A 157 -6.00 -12.38 2.00
C SER A 157 -5.42 -13.71 1.52
N PHE A 158 -4.52 -13.67 0.54
CA PHE A 158 -3.85 -14.88 0.06
C PHE A 158 -2.50 -14.57 -0.55
N LEU A 159 -1.66 -15.59 -0.63
CA LEU A 159 -0.37 -15.48 -1.28
C LEU A 159 -0.49 -15.76 -2.78
N TRP A 160 -0.17 -14.78 -3.60
CA TRP A 160 -0.25 -14.89 -5.05
C TRP A 160 1.02 -15.49 -5.66
N ARG A 161 0.86 -16.67 -6.24
CA ARG A 161 1.90 -17.49 -6.86
C ARG A 161 1.75 -17.57 -8.38
N GLY A 162 0.83 -16.79 -8.96
CA GLY A 162 0.43 -16.87 -10.36
C GLY A 162 -0.64 -17.94 -10.63
N GLN A 163 -1.36 -18.38 -9.59
CA GLN A 163 -2.44 -19.38 -9.69
C GLN A 163 -3.72 -18.81 -10.32
N TRP A 164 -3.94 -17.50 -10.17
CA TRP A 164 -5.18 -16.85 -10.60
C TRP A 164 -4.97 -15.35 -10.91
N PRO A 165 -5.59 -14.77 -11.96
CA PRO A 165 -6.28 -15.43 -13.06
C PRO A 165 -5.40 -16.46 -13.77
N ALA A 166 -6.01 -17.56 -14.20
CA ALA A 166 -5.26 -18.65 -14.84
C ALA A 166 -4.79 -18.21 -16.23
N GLY A 167 -3.47 -18.14 -16.43
CA GLY A 167 -2.92 -17.69 -17.70
C GLY A 167 -1.40 -17.81 -17.78
N GLN A 168 -0.85 -17.75 -18.99
CA GLN A 168 0.60 -17.74 -19.21
C GLN A 168 1.23 -16.48 -18.63
N GLU A 169 0.56 -15.34 -18.74
CA GLU A 169 1.02 -14.05 -18.22
C GLU A 169 1.16 -14.06 -16.70
N ALA A 170 0.12 -14.47 -15.96
CA ALA A 170 0.16 -14.59 -14.50
C ALA A 170 1.31 -15.49 -14.02
N ARG A 171 1.51 -16.65 -14.68
CA ARG A 171 2.63 -17.55 -14.37
C ARG A 171 4.00 -16.95 -14.70
N ALA A 172 4.11 -16.15 -15.77
CA ALA A 172 5.34 -15.47 -16.13
C ALA A 172 5.70 -14.39 -15.10
N LEU A 173 4.75 -13.51 -14.77
CA LEU A 173 4.90 -12.48 -13.75
C LEU A 173 5.27 -13.07 -12.39
N ALA A 174 4.63 -14.17 -11.97
CA ALA A 174 4.96 -14.81 -10.71
C ALA A 174 6.37 -15.43 -10.68
N ARG A 175 6.89 -15.90 -11.82
CA ARG A 175 8.29 -16.36 -11.93
C ARG A 175 9.26 -15.19 -11.89
N GLU A 176 8.94 -14.12 -12.61
CA GLU A 176 9.73 -12.88 -12.62
C GLU A 176 9.82 -12.29 -11.21
N LEU A 177 8.69 -12.18 -10.50
CA LEU A 177 8.65 -11.66 -9.13
C LEU A 177 9.50 -12.48 -8.17
N ARG A 178 9.39 -13.81 -8.22
CA ARG A 178 10.20 -14.69 -7.37
C ARG A 178 11.69 -14.62 -7.71
N ALA A 179 12.05 -14.39 -8.98
CA ALA A 179 13.44 -14.18 -9.35
C ALA A 179 13.98 -12.84 -8.82
N GLU A 180 13.13 -11.82 -8.74
CA GLU A 180 13.51 -10.49 -8.26
C GLU A 180 13.54 -10.38 -6.73
N THR A 181 12.53 -10.93 -6.04
CA THR A 181 12.30 -10.72 -4.60
C THR A 181 12.50 -11.97 -3.75
N GLY A 182 12.69 -13.14 -4.38
CA GLY A 182 12.81 -14.42 -3.70
C GLY A 182 11.49 -15.02 -3.19
N THR A 183 10.41 -14.25 -3.11
CA THR A 183 9.13 -14.67 -2.53
C THR A 183 7.95 -14.37 -3.46
N PRO A 184 6.80 -15.04 -3.29
CA PRO A 184 5.54 -14.59 -3.89
C PRO A 184 5.00 -13.36 -3.11
N VAL A 185 4.05 -12.64 -3.71
CA VAL A 185 3.46 -11.43 -3.10
C VAL A 185 2.14 -11.72 -2.39
N GLY A 186 1.89 -11.09 -1.25
CA GLY A 186 0.58 -11.09 -0.60
C GLY A 186 -0.43 -10.24 -1.36
N VAL A 187 -1.66 -10.71 -1.47
CA VAL A 187 -2.77 -9.97 -2.06
C VAL A 187 -3.87 -9.86 -1.02
N HIS A 188 -4.31 -8.63 -0.78
CA HIS A 188 -5.38 -8.31 0.16
C HIS A 188 -6.51 -7.59 -0.58
N ILE A 189 -7.69 -8.19 -0.60
CA ILE A 189 -8.87 -7.66 -1.26
C ILE A 189 -9.86 -7.22 -0.18
N ALA A 190 -9.91 -5.92 0.09
CA ALA A 190 -10.87 -5.33 1.01
C ALA A 190 -12.21 -5.08 0.29
N LEU A 191 -13.31 -5.55 0.88
CA LEU A 191 -14.65 -5.57 0.29
C LEU A 191 -15.48 -4.41 0.84
N TYR A 192 -15.87 -3.51 -0.05
CA TYR A 192 -16.63 -2.31 0.25
C TYR A 192 -18.03 -2.37 -0.37
N ASP A 193 -18.97 -1.68 0.28
CA ASP A 193 -20.29 -1.44 -0.28
C ASP A 193 -20.17 -0.57 -1.55
N LEU A 194 -20.99 -0.87 -2.57
CA LEU A 194 -20.97 -0.15 -3.84
C LEU A 194 -21.17 1.37 -3.67
N ASN A 195 -21.91 1.82 -2.64
CA ASN A 195 -22.13 3.24 -2.36
C ASN A 195 -20.84 3.98 -1.96
N ASP A 196 -19.82 3.28 -1.48
CA ASP A 196 -18.56 3.87 -1.07
C ASP A 196 -17.65 4.26 -2.24
N VAL A 197 -17.98 3.84 -3.47
CA VAL A 197 -17.22 4.19 -4.68
C VAL A 197 -17.11 5.71 -4.88
N ARG A 198 -18.10 6.48 -4.41
CA ARG A 198 -18.07 7.95 -4.47
C ARG A 198 -16.99 8.55 -3.59
N GLY A 199 -16.76 7.95 -2.42
CA GLY A 199 -15.69 8.35 -1.50
C GLY A 199 -14.33 7.91 -2.03
N ALA A 200 -14.26 6.76 -2.68
CA ALA A 200 -13.05 6.20 -3.26
C ALA A 200 -12.39 7.10 -4.32
N ARG A 201 -13.21 7.86 -5.06
CA ARG A 201 -12.74 8.80 -6.11
C ARG A 201 -12.33 10.17 -5.57
N ARG A 202 -12.51 10.44 -4.28
CA ARG A 202 -12.16 11.74 -3.72
C ARG A 202 -10.65 11.84 -3.53
N PRO A 203 -10.01 12.91 -4.03
CA PRO A 203 -8.63 13.16 -3.70
C PRO A 203 -8.47 13.42 -2.20
N ASP A 204 -7.27 13.17 -1.69
CA ASP A 204 -6.89 13.54 -0.34
C ASP A 204 -6.76 15.06 -0.16
N ALA A 205 -6.36 15.49 1.04
CA ALA A 205 -6.14 16.91 1.36
C ALA A 205 -5.05 17.58 0.49
N SER A 206 -4.18 16.79 -0.15
CA SER A 206 -3.15 17.26 -1.09
C SER A 206 -3.60 17.29 -2.55
N GLY A 207 -4.84 16.87 -2.84
CA GLY A 207 -5.37 16.77 -4.20
C GLY A 207 -4.98 15.48 -4.94
N LYS A 208 -4.29 14.54 -4.29
CA LYS A 208 -3.86 13.28 -4.89
C LYS A 208 -4.89 12.19 -4.67
N SER A 209 -5.10 11.34 -5.68
CA SER A 209 -5.90 10.14 -5.49
C SER A 209 -5.15 9.14 -4.63
N GLN A 210 -5.84 8.53 -3.67
CA GLN A 210 -5.28 7.50 -2.79
C GLN A 210 -5.51 6.07 -3.33
N ARG A 211 -6.19 5.98 -4.48
CA ARG A 211 -6.46 4.74 -5.21
C ARG A 211 -6.77 5.01 -6.67
N GLY A 212 -6.68 4.00 -7.51
CA GLY A 212 -6.97 4.12 -8.95
C GLY A 212 -7.71 2.92 -9.49
N ASP A 213 -8.59 3.16 -10.45
CA ASP A 213 -9.18 2.11 -11.27
C ASP A 213 -8.14 1.52 -12.24
N LEU A 214 -8.55 0.52 -13.02
CA LEU A 214 -7.67 -0.16 -13.97
C LEU A 214 -7.01 0.79 -14.98
N ALA A 215 -7.72 1.82 -15.43
CA ALA A 215 -7.19 2.79 -16.38
C ALA A 215 -6.10 3.66 -15.72
N ALA A 216 -6.35 4.13 -14.50
CA ALA A 216 -5.37 4.88 -13.72
C ALA A 216 -4.11 4.04 -13.45
N VAL A 217 -4.24 2.75 -13.11
CA VAL A 217 -3.08 1.89 -12.85
C VAL A 217 -2.29 1.62 -14.13
N ARG A 218 -2.96 1.38 -15.27
CA ARG A 218 -2.27 1.20 -16.56
C ARG A 218 -1.47 2.44 -16.97
N ALA A 219 -1.97 3.65 -16.67
CA ALA A 219 -1.26 4.90 -16.93
C ALA A 219 0.01 5.09 -16.06
N LEU A 220 0.17 4.29 -14.99
CA LEU A 220 1.35 4.29 -14.12
C LEU A 220 2.44 3.29 -14.55
N LEU A 221 2.18 2.47 -15.56
CA LEU A 221 3.18 1.56 -16.12
C LEU A 221 4.14 2.35 -17.03
N PRO A 222 5.45 2.03 -17.02
CA PRO A 222 6.39 2.65 -17.94
C PRO A 222 5.97 2.37 -19.38
N GLU A 223 6.13 3.36 -20.26
CA GLU A 223 6.04 3.13 -21.70
C GLU A 223 7.13 2.13 -22.10
N GLY A 224 6.74 1.02 -22.73
CA GLY A 224 7.63 -0.07 -23.11
C GLY A 224 8.55 0.26 -24.28
#